data_AF-A0A2J6W2A1-F1
#
_entry.id   AF-A0A2J6W2A1-F1
#
_cell.length_a   1.000
_cell.length_b   1.000
_cell.length_c   1.000
_cell.angle_alpha   90.00
_cell.angle_beta   90.00
_cell.angle_gamma   90.00
#
_symmetry.space_group_name_H-M   'P 1'
#
loop_
_entity.id
_entity.type
_entity.pdbx_description
1 polymer ?
#
loop_
_entity_poly.entity_id
_entity_poly.type
_entity_poly.pdbx_seq_one_letter_code
_entity_poly.pdbx_strand_id
1 'polypeptide(L)'
;MNLLNPAGILAKSNCFYIAAPIVDAPWNANKNVENAISDIIDGLKSWDINNYNLNKIEKILWYATVYGGLVLVYACDPIVPISRVHVDVGLSFISEENDKPKELNDLDLIKAWAEIFDGNEIEGLNMLAGGMVYPEKFSWRTGGKYKIAARGIKY
;
A
#
# COMPACT_ATOMS: atom_id res chain seq x y z
N MET A 1 4.81 -18.33 12.14
CA MET A 1 4.67 -18.15 10.68
C MET A 1 4.19 -16.72 10.48
N ASN A 2 4.79 -15.94 9.59
CA ASN A 2 4.41 -14.54 9.40
C ASN A 2 3.16 -14.51 8.52
N LEU A 3 1.99 -14.17 9.08
CA LEU A 3 0.68 -14.34 8.43
C LEU A 3 0.47 -13.37 7.25
N LEU A 4 1.23 -12.27 7.20
CA LEU A 4 0.99 -11.19 6.26
C LEU A 4 2.15 -11.00 5.27
N ASN A 5 1.81 -10.59 4.06
CA ASN A 5 2.71 -9.85 3.19
C ASN A 5 2.86 -8.43 3.76
N PRO A 6 4.09 -7.96 4.04
CA PRO A 6 4.31 -6.59 4.50
C PRO A 6 3.73 -5.58 3.51
N ALA A 7 2.87 -4.68 4.00
CA ALA A 7 2.32 -3.60 3.18
C ALA A 7 3.23 -2.37 3.21
N GLY A 8 3.23 -1.65 2.09
CA GLY A 8 3.90 -0.36 1.94
C GLY A 8 2.96 0.67 1.35
N ILE A 9 3.21 1.94 1.66
CA ILE A 9 2.53 3.08 1.04
C ILE A 9 3.51 3.69 0.03
N LEU A 10 3.18 3.53 -1.24
CA LEU A 10 4.05 3.84 -2.37
C LEU A 10 3.98 5.32 -2.77
N ALA A 11 2.83 5.95 -2.63
CA ALA A 11 2.64 7.36 -2.96
C ALA A 11 1.53 8.00 -2.11
N LYS A 12 1.58 9.32 -1.98
CA LYS A 12 0.52 10.12 -1.35
C LYS A 12 0.32 11.45 -2.08
N SER A 13 -0.86 12.01 -1.86
CA SER A 13 -1.24 13.38 -2.15
C SER A 13 -1.91 13.98 -0.90
N ASN A 14 -2.70 15.05 -1.04
CA ASN A 14 -3.41 15.65 0.09
C ASN A 14 -4.49 14.72 0.60
N CYS A 15 -5.31 14.18 -0.31
CA CYS A 15 -6.45 13.36 0.04
C CYS A 15 -6.35 11.89 -0.40
N PHE A 16 -5.32 11.50 -1.14
CA PHE A 16 -5.20 10.14 -1.66
C PHE A 16 -3.88 9.47 -1.31
N TYR A 17 -3.93 8.17 -1.06
CA TYR A 17 -2.79 7.32 -0.77
C TYR A 17 -2.86 6.07 -1.66
N ILE A 18 -1.70 5.62 -2.13
CA ILE A 18 -1.58 4.36 -2.86
C ILE A 18 -0.73 3.41 -2.04
N ALA A 19 -1.29 2.24 -1.74
CA ALA A 19 -0.66 1.24 -0.89
C ALA A 19 -0.86 -0.17 -1.43
N ALA A 20 0.07 -1.05 -1.11
CA ALA A 20 0.04 -2.45 -1.56
C ALA A 20 0.75 -3.38 -0.57
N PRO A 21 0.28 -4.63 -0.40
CA PRO A 21 1.09 -5.69 0.16
C PRO A 21 2.16 -6.13 -0.84
N ILE A 22 3.39 -6.33 -0.36
CA ILE A 22 4.55 -6.65 -1.19
C ILE A 22 5.05 -8.07 -0.87
N VAL A 23 5.21 -8.88 -1.91
CA VAL A 23 5.80 -10.23 -1.80
C VAL A 23 7.29 -10.11 -1.51
N ASP A 24 7.76 -10.85 -0.52
CA ASP A 24 9.16 -10.90 -0.06
C ASP A 24 9.76 -9.51 0.26
N ALA A 25 8.92 -8.57 0.72
CA ALA A 25 9.35 -7.22 1.02
C ALA A 25 10.58 -7.19 1.96
N PRO A 26 11.51 -6.25 1.79
CA PRO A 26 12.69 -6.11 2.64
C PRO A 26 12.40 -5.51 4.03
N TRP A 27 11.13 -5.43 4.44
CA TRP A 27 10.68 -4.96 5.75
C TRP A 27 9.62 -5.89 6.33
N ASN A 28 9.32 -5.73 7.61
CA ASN A 28 8.30 -6.51 8.31
C ASN A 28 6.92 -5.87 8.23
N ALA A 29 5.86 -6.67 8.40
CA ALA A 29 4.51 -6.16 8.55
C ALA A 29 4.39 -5.20 9.76
N ASN A 30 3.49 -4.22 9.66
CA ASN A 30 3.20 -3.34 10.78
C ASN A 30 2.50 -4.15 11.89
N LYS A 31 3.06 -4.13 13.11
CA LYS A 31 2.58 -4.95 14.24
C LYS A 31 1.15 -4.65 14.67
N ASN A 32 0.72 -3.39 14.63
CA ASN A 32 -0.63 -3.02 15.04
C ASN A 32 -1.67 -3.52 14.02
N VAL A 33 -1.34 -3.40 12.74
CA VAL A 33 -2.16 -3.97 11.65
C VAL A 33 -2.19 -5.49 11.73
N GLU A 34 -1.04 -6.13 11.97
CA GLU A 34 -0.95 -7.58 12.15
C GLU A 34 -1.79 -8.06 13.32
N ASN A 35 -1.67 -7.44 14.49
CA ASN A 35 -2.47 -7.79 15.67
C ASN A 35 -3.97 -7.62 15.42
N ALA A 36 -4.38 -6.53 14.76
CA ALA A 36 -5.78 -6.30 14.42
C ALA A 36 -6.31 -7.40 13.48
N ILE A 37 -5.57 -7.74 12.42
CA ILE A 37 -5.98 -8.77 11.47
C ILE A 37 -6.00 -10.17 12.11
N SER A 38 -4.99 -10.51 12.92
CA SER A 38 -4.94 -11.77 13.65
C SER A 38 -6.11 -11.89 14.63
N ASP A 39 -6.43 -10.84 15.38
CA ASP A 39 -7.59 -10.83 16.28
C ASP A 39 -8.93 -11.03 15.54
N ILE A 40 -9.06 -10.49 14.32
CA ILE A 40 -10.24 -10.75 13.46
C ILE A 40 -10.29 -12.22 13.04
N ILE A 41 -9.17 -12.77 12.57
CA ILE A 41 -9.11 -14.14 12.04
C ILE A 41 -9.28 -15.17 13.15
N ASP A 42 -8.50 -15.07 14.21
CA ASP A 42 -8.50 -16.02 15.33
C ASP A 42 -9.81 -15.94 16.13
N GLY A 43 -10.36 -14.74 16.25
CA GLY A 43 -11.63 -14.47 16.94
C GLY A 43 -12.88 -14.59 16.07
N LEU A 44 -12.73 -14.85 14.77
CA LEU A 44 -13.83 -14.87 13.78
C LEU A 44 -14.72 -13.60 13.85
N LYS A 45 -14.11 -12.43 14.03
CA LYS A 45 -14.81 -11.15 14.19
C LYS A 45 -15.20 -10.54 12.85
N SER A 46 -16.03 -9.49 12.89
CA SER A 46 -16.36 -8.70 11.70
C SER A 46 -15.15 -7.90 11.21
N TRP A 47 -14.99 -7.80 9.88
CA TRP A 47 -13.99 -6.94 9.23
C TRP A 47 -14.39 -5.46 9.28
N ASP A 48 -14.47 -4.89 10.47
CA ASP A 48 -14.72 -3.46 10.71
C ASP A 48 -13.50 -2.81 11.36
N ILE A 49 -12.86 -1.93 10.60
CA ILE A 49 -11.67 -1.21 11.01
C ILE A 49 -11.92 -0.27 12.20
N ASN A 50 -13.16 0.17 12.42
CA ASN A 50 -13.51 1.08 13.50
C ASN A 50 -13.48 0.41 14.88
N ASN A 51 -13.46 -0.92 14.93
CA ASN A 51 -13.27 -1.69 16.17
C ASN A 51 -11.81 -1.63 16.68
N TYR A 52 -10.89 -1.09 15.88
CA TYR A 52 -9.47 -1.04 16.19
C TYR A 52 -8.98 0.41 16.21
N ASN A 53 -8.19 0.75 17.24
CA ASN A 53 -7.59 2.08 17.37
C ASN A 53 -6.32 2.21 16.51
N LEU A 54 -6.50 2.19 15.19
CA LEU A 54 -5.42 2.36 14.21
C LEU A 54 -5.27 3.83 13.81
N ASN A 55 -4.04 4.32 13.71
CA ASN A 55 -3.77 5.66 13.18
C ASN A 55 -3.99 5.72 11.65
N LYS A 56 -3.91 6.92 11.06
CA LYS A 56 -4.15 7.12 9.60
C LYS A 56 -3.31 6.19 8.71
N ILE A 57 -2.01 6.06 8.98
CA ILE A 57 -1.10 5.21 8.20
C ILE A 57 -1.46 3.73 8.38
N GLU A 58 -1.72 3.31 9.62
CA GLU A 58 -2.12 1.94 9.93
C GLU A 58 -3.46 1.57 9.28
N LYS A 59 -4.42 2.50 9.21
CA LYS A 59 -5.68 2.27 8.50
C LYS A 59 -5.48 2.03 7.01
N ILE A 60 -4.61 2.82 6.37
CA ILE A 60 -4.26 2.65 4.95
C ILE A 60 -3.57 1.30 4.71
N LEU A 61 -2.60 0.95 5.57
CA LEU A 61 -1.92 -0.35 5.50
C LEU A 61 -2.90 -1.51 5.71
N TRP A 62 -3.82 -1.39 6.67
CA TRP A 62 -4.87 -2.39 6.91
C TRP A 62 -5.72 -2.59 5.67
N TYR A 63 -6.20 -1.51 5.02
CA TYR A 63 -6.95 -1.63 3.77
C TYR A 63 -6.12 -2.30 2.67
N ALA A 64 -4.86 -1.92 2.48
CA ALA A 64 -3.99 -2.57 1.50
C ALA A 64 -3.82 -4.07 1.78
N THR A 65 -3.65 -4.45 3.06
CA THR A 65 -3.50 -5.85 3.45
C THR A 65 -4.79 -6.66 3.25
N VAL A 66 -5.94 -6.13 3.67
CA VAL A 66 -7.23 -6.83 3.58
C VAL A 66 -7.69 -6.99 2.13
N TYR A 67 -7.59 -5.92 1.34
CA TYR A 67 -8.05 -5.95 -0.05
C TYR A 67 -7.04 -6.62 -0.99
N GLY A 68 -5.73 -6.56 -0.68
CA GLY A 68 -4.68 -7.02 -1.60
C GLY A 68 -4.55 -6.14 -2.85
N GLY A 69 -3.61 -6.47 -3.73
CA GLY A 69 -3.33 -5.69 -4.92
C GLY A 69 -2.79 -4.30 -4.61
N LEU A 70 -2.80 -3.43 -5.63
CA LEU A 70 -2.53 -2.01 -5.46
C LEU A 70 -3.85 -1.32 -5.13
N VAL A 71 -3.90 -0.56 -4.05
CA VAL A 71 -5.14 0.04 -3.52
C VAL A 71 -4.99 1.55 -3.46
N LEU A 72 -5.98 2.25 -4.03
CA LEU A 72 -6.18 3.69 -3.86
C LEU A 72 -7.10 3.92 -2.66
N VAL A 73 -6.66 4.78 -1.74
CA VAL A 73 -7.37 5.07 -0.49
C VAL A 73 -7.60 6.57 -0.39
N TYR A 74 -8.84 6.98 -0.17
CA TYR A 74 -9.19 8.35 0.24
C TYR A 74 -8.87 8.52 1.72
N ALA A 75 -8.23 9.63 2.10
CA ALA A 75 -7.64 9.81 3.42
C ALA A 75 -7.91 11.18 4.07
N CYS A 76 -8.89 11.93 3.56
CA CYS A 76 -9.36 13.22 4.09
C CYS A 76 -10.60 13.12 5.00
N ASP A 77 -10.95 11.89 5.42
CA ASP A 77 -12.09 11.53 6.29
C ASP A 77 -13.47 11.46 5.58
N PRO A 78 -14.19 10.31 5.66
CA PRO A 78 -13.75 9.04 6.24
C PRO A 78 -12.58 8.43 5.46
N ILE A 79 -11.63 7.77 6.14
CA ILE A 79 -10.56 7.03 5.46
C ILE A 79 -11.15 5.75 4.88
N VAL A 80 -11.20 5.64 3.56
CA VAL A 80 -11.87 4.53 2.85
C VAL A 80 -11.11 4.11 1.59
N PRO A 81 -11.07 2.81 1.25
CA PRO A 81 -10.55 2.35 -0.03
C PRO A 81 -11.53 2.74 -1.14
N ILE A 82 -10.99 3.27 -2.25
CA ILE A 82 -11.78 3.71 -3.40
C ILE A 82 -11.79 2.63 -4.47
N SER A 83 -10.61 2.10 -4.78
CA SER A 83 -10.43 1.17 -5.87
C SER A 83 -9.18 0.31 -5.67
N ARG A 84 -9.17 -0.86 -6.31
CA ARG A 84 -8.06 -1.80 -6.32
C ARG A 84 -7.76 -2.21 -7.76
N VAL A 85 -6.49 -2.33 -8.09
CA VAL A 85 -6.00 -2.92 -9.34
C VAL A 85 -4.94 -3.98 -9.05
N HIS A 86 -4.89 -5.00 -9.90
CA HIS A 86 -3.77 -5.93 -9.93
C HIS A 86 -2.79 -5.44 -10.99
N VAL A 87 -1.52 -5.46 -10.64
CA VAL A 87 -0.44 -5.05 -11.54
C VAL A 87 0.59 -6.17 -11.60
N ASP A 88 1.08 -6.44 -12.81
CA ASP A 88 2.07 -7.48 -13.07
C ASP A 88 3.50 -6.92 -13.08
N VAL A 89 3.63 -5.59 -13.19
CA VAL A 89 4.93 -4.90 -13.16
C VAL A 89 5.63 -5.12 -11.81
N GLY A 90 6.85 -5.64 -11.89
CA GLY A 90 7.74 -5.80 -10.73
C GLY A 90 8.25 -4.46 -10.22
N LEU A 91 8.63 -4.44 -8.94
CA LEU A 91 9.16 -3.28 -8.23
C LEU A 91 10.60 -3.55 -7.77
N SER A 92 11.40 -2.49 -7.73
CA SER A 92 12.69 -2.47 -7.04
C SER A 92 12.61 -1.52 -5.86
N PHE A 93 13.13 -1.96 -4.71
CA PHE A 93 13.22 -1.15 -3.50
C PHE A 93 14.68 -0.89 -3.16
N ILE A 94 15.02 0.36 -2.88
CA ILE A 94 16.36 0.80 -2.46
C ILE A 94 16.22 1.40 -1.06
N SER A 95 17.10 0.98 -0.14
CA SER A 95 17.17 1.59 1.18
C SER A 95 17.95 2.89 1.08
N GLU A 96 17.29 4.03 1.15
CA GLU A 96 17.91 5.35 1.08
C GLU A 96 17.42 6.18 2.28
N GLU A 97 18.34 6.56 3.17
CA GLU A 97 17.97 7.26 4.42
C GLU A 97 17.46 8.69 4.21
N ASN A 98 17.53 9.23 2.98
CA ASN A 98 17.22 10.63 2.68
C ASN A 98 16.23 10.85 1.53
N ASP A 99 15.71 9.79 0.89
CA ASP A 99 14.77 9.96 -0.22
C ASP A 99 13.35 10.18 0.32
N LYS A 100 12.92 11.45 0.32
CA LYS A 100 11.60 11.82 0.81
C LYS A 100 10.53 11.36 -0.18
N PRO A 101 9.31 11.02 0.30
CA PRO A 101 8.21 10.76 -0.60
C PRO A 101 7.96 11.94 -1.54
N LYS A 102 7.77 11.65 -2.81
CA LYS A 102 7.37 12.64 -3.81
C LYS A 102 6.07 13.29 -3.36
N GLU A 103 6.05 14.61 -3.25
CA GLU A 103 4.82 15.35 -3.01
C GLU A 103 4.04 15.46 -4.33
N LEU A 104 2.89 14.80 -4.38
CA LEU A 104 1.94 14.88 -5.50
C LEU A 104 0.74 15.72 -5.07
N ASN A 105 0.19 16.52 -5.98
CA ASN A 105 -1.17 17.00 -5.79
C ASN A 105 -2.17 15.88 -6.13
N ASP A 106 -3.42 16.05 -5.71
CA ASP A 106 -4.46 15.03 -5.89
C ASP A 106 -4.70 14.70 -7.37
N LEU A 107 -4.67 15.70 -8.25
CA LEU A 107 -4.90 15.50 -9.69
C LEU A 107 -3.80 14.64 -10.32
N ASP A 108 -2.54 14.87 -9.97
CA ASP A 108 -1.41 14.12 -10.50
C ASP A 108 -1.43 12.66 -10.04
N LEU A 109 -1.80 12.41 -8.78
CA LEU A 109 -1.95 11.06 -8.27
C LEU A 109 -3.12 10.33 -8.96
N ILE A 110 -4.27 10.99 -9.13
CA ILE A 110 -5.43 10.40 -9.82
C ILE A 110 -5.16 10.15 -11.30
N LYS A 111 -4.41 11.03 -11.99
CA LYS A 111 -3.97 10.78 -13.37
C LYS A 111 -3.08 9.54 -13.46
N ALA A 112 -2.08 9.44 -12.59
CA ALA A 112 -1.24 8.25 -12.53
C ALA A 112 -2.04 6.98 -12.24
N TRP A 113 -3.03 7.07 -11.34
CA TRP A 113 -3.94 5.97 -11.07
C TRP A 113 -4.77 5.56 -12.28
N ALA A 114 -5.29 6.54 -13.04
CA ALA A 114 -6.06 6.29 -14.25
C ALA A 114 -5.23 5.55 -15.30
N GLU A 115 -3.97 5.96 -15.53
CA GLU A 115 -3.06 5.25 -16.44
C GLU A 115 -2.88 3.77 -16.04
N ILE A 116 -2.72 3.48 -14.73
CA ILE A 116 -2.62 2.11 -14.25
C ILE A 116 -3.93 1.35 -14.50
N PHE A 117 -5.07 1.99 -14.25
CA PHE A 117 -6.39 1.40 -14.41
C PHE A 117 -6.71 1.07 -15.88
N ASP A 118 -6.22 1.89 -16.81
CA ASP A 118 -6.37 1.71 -18.26
C ASP A 118 -5.39 0.66 -18.84
N GLY A 119 -4.53 0.07 -18.00
CA GLY A 119 -3.58 -0.98 -18.37
C GLY A 119 -2.19 -0.46 -18.73
N ASN A 120 -1.94 0.85 -18.68
CA ASN A 120 -0.63 1.46 -18.86
C ASN A 120 0.19 1.40 -17.56
N GLU A 121 0.34 0.21 -16.98
CA GLU A 121 0.89 0.01 -15.64
C GLU A 121 2.27 0.64 -15.46
N ILE A 122 3.19 0.43 -16.41
CA ILE A 122 4.56 0.94 -16.33
C ILE A 122 4.57 2.47 -16.30
N GLU A 123 3.78 3.11 -17.15
CA GLU A 123 3.71 4.57 -17.23
C GLU A 123 3.12 5.16 -15.95
N GLY A 124 1.95 4.69 -15.54
CA GLY A 124 1.30 5.17 -14.32
C GLY A 124 2.11 4.91 -13.06
N LEU A 125 2.76 3.74 -12.93
CA LEU A 125 3.64 3.46 -11.79
C LEU A 125 4.90 4.34 -11.79
N ASN A 126 5.47 4.67 -12.96
CA ASN A 126 6.61 5.59 -13.04
C ASN A 126 6.25 7.02 -12.64
N MET A 127 5.00 7.45 -12.86
CA MET A 127 4.52 8.75 -12.37
C MET A 127 4.50 8.81 -10.82
N LEU A 128 4.32 7.67 -10.16
CA LEU A 128 4.23 7.53 -8.70
C LEU A 128 5.56 7.18 -8.02
N ALA A 129 6.53 6.65 -8.76
CA ALA A 129 7.80 6.18 -8.23
C ALA A 129 8.55 7.25 -7.44
N GLY A 130 9.27 6.84 -6.39
CA GLY A 130 10.02 7.72 -5.48
C GLY A 130 10.10 7.16 -4.06
N GLY A 131 10.35 8.04 -3.08
CA GLY A 131 10.35 7.69 -1.66
C GLY A 131 9.00 7.12 -1.21
N MET A 132 9.03 6.04 -0.42
CA MET A 132 7.86 5.44 0.19
C MET A 132 7.40 6.27 1.38
N VAL A 133 6.10 6.44 1.51
CA VAL A 133 5.49 7.06 2.70
C VAL A 133 5.58 6.12 3.90
N TYR A 134 5.53 4.82 3.66
CA TYR A 134 5.79 3.79 4.67
C TYR A 134 6.32 2.51 4.01
N PRO A 135 7.40 1.90 4.53
CA PRO A 135 8.33 2.47 5.52
C PRO A 135 9.14 3.64 4.93
N GLU A 136 9.42 4.67 5.72
CA GLU A 136 10.03 5.94 5.28
C GLU A 136 11.48 5.82 4.74
N LYS A 137 12.17 4.70 4.98
CA LYS A 137 13.59 4.49 4.61
C LYS A 137 13.80 3.83 3.25
N PHE A 138 12.74 3.70 2.46
CA PHE A 138 12.78 3.00 1.19
C PHE A 138 12.30 3.92 0.08
N SER A 139 12.98 3.87 -1.06
CA SER A 139 12.47 4.37 -2.33
C SER A 139 12.16 3.20 -3.24
N TRP A 140 11.26 3.43 -4.20
CA TRP A 140 10.82 2.40 -5.11
C TRP A 140 10.74 2.90 -6.56
N ARG A 141 10.95 1.99 -7.50
CA ARG A 141 10.82 2.23 -8.94
C ARG A 141 10.20 1.04 -9.63
N THR A 142 9.68 1.24 -10.85
CA THR A 142 9.25 0.14 -11.71
C THR A 142 10.43 -0.69 -12.18
N GLY A 143 10.21 -1.98 -12.37
CA GLY A 143 11.24 -2.95 -12.70
C GLY A 143 11.93 -3.46 -11.44
N GLY A 144 12.02 -4.77 -11.27
CA GLY A 144 12.67 -5.40 -10.14
C GLY A 144 12.02 -6.74 -9.77
N LYS A 145 12.54 -7.35 -8.71
CA LYS A 145 12.13 -8.71 -8.29
C LYS A 145 10.89 -8.74 -7.39
N TYR A 146 10.58 -7.63 -6.73
CA TYR A 146 9.47 -7.58 -5.78
C TYR A 146 8.17 -7.43 -6.55
N LYS A 147 7.09 -8.02 -6.04
CA LYS A 147 5.78 -7.98 -6.68
C LYS A 147 4.72 -7.50 -5.71
N ILE A 148 3.72 -6.81 -6.25
CA ILE A 148 2.51 -6.51 -5.50
C ILE A 148 1.72 -7.81 -5.32
N ALA A 149 1.42 -8.15 -4.07
CA ALA A 149 0.71 -9.38 -3.75
C ALA A 149 -0.77 -9.22 -4.11
N ALA A 150 -1.34 -10.20 -4.81
CA ALA A 150 -2.78 -10.23 -5.06
C ALA A 150 -3.61 -10.26 -3.77
N ARG A 151 -3.04 -10.80 -2.68
CA ARG A 151 -3.63 -10.85 -1.34
C ARG A 151 -2.59 -10.44 -0.29
N GLY A 152 -2.98 -9.65 0.70
CA GLY A 152 -2.09 -9.28 1.80
C GLY A 152 -1.95 -10.37 2.86
N ILE A 153 -2.94 -11.24 3.02
CA ILE A 153 -2.92 -12.37 3.98
C ILE A 153 -2.36 -13.62 3.27
N LYS A 154 -1.39 -14.28 3.89
CA LYS A 154 -0.77 -15.55 3.45
C LYS A 154 -1.56 -16.71 4.05
N TYR A 155 -1.93 -17.69 3.21
CA TYR A 155 -2.57 -18.95 3.63
C TYR A 155 -1.62 -20.11 3.37
#